data_AF-A0A1I8IIG0-F1
#
_entry.id   AF-A0A1I8IIG0-F1
#
_cell.length_a   1.000
_cell.length_b   1.000
_cell.length_c   1.000
_cell.angle_alpha   90.00
_cell.angle_beta   90.00
_cell.angle_gamma   90.00
#
_symmetry.space_group_name_H-M   'P 1'
#
loop_
_entity.id
_entity.type
_entity.pdbx_description
1 polymer ?
#
loop_
_entity_poly.entity_id
_entity_poly.type
_entity_poly.pdbx_seq_one_letter_code
_entity_poly.pdbx_strand_id
1 'polypeptide(L)'
;DEKLRPIQASLATDGPAPDANRPRYIRQLLDGLRATAPEERDQLRASLIAARQLIAEHPGAVRELSLDLASALLNLNSDSDDAIVEGFAEKRMAALTELVCSDPGSVAPYLASQVFLPEYCTSQRLDALLALQTAALSLSRAKSPPVTAVASPPMPTVGRVTRRWGRPVHQQDSSVNAFSQHAGEFFFGLARGFDTQARHLDLIGPDYPVLCRLLYTLGVVYFCAENSPGQARMLSALAELLPVVVRHPEAPVRRGALFCYACLGLATPAALTQELLTVASSSEAGNFFNSIDNEPDASAASWPPALAAFWPADCPRPGVRQSTRLWNQTIS
;
A
#
# COMPACT_ATOMS: atom_id res chain seq x y z
N ASP A 1 -8.33 -45.70 61.67
CA ASP A 1 -8.18 -44.34 61.13
C ASP A 1 -7.25 -44.34 59.93
N GLU A 2 -7.84 -44.68 58.79
CA GLU A 2 -7.22 -44.64 57.47
C GLU A 2 -7.88 -43.46 56.74
N LYS A 3 -7.22 -42.30 56.69
CA LYS A 3 -7.75 -41.08 56.07
C LYS A 3 -6.91 -40.69 54.85
N LEU A 4 -7.36 -41.22 53.71
CA LEU A 4 -7.65 -40.52 52.45
C LEU A 4 -6.75 -39.32 52.11
N ARG A 5 -5.85 -39.51 51.14
CA ARG A 5 -5.27 -38.42 50.34
C ARG A 5 -6.30 -37.98 49.28
N PRO A 6 -6.46 -36.67 49.00
CA PRO A 6 -7.30 -36.24 47.90
C PRO A 6 -6.63 -36.59 46.57
N ILE A 7 -7.34 -37.34 45.73
CA ILE A 7 -6.97 -37.53 44.32
C ILE A 7 -7.24 -36.18 43.64
N GLN A 8 -6.18 -35.43 43.36
CA GLN A 8 -6.27 -34.37 42.36
C GLN A 8 -6.44 -35.07 41.01
N ALA A 9 -7.70 -35.13 40.55
CA ALA A 9 -8.01 -35.43 39.17
C ALA A 9 -7.48 -34.25 38.35
N SER A 10 -6.26 -34.40 37.85
CA SER A 10 -5.72 -33.59 36.77
C SER A 10 -6.63 -33.81 35.56
N LEU A 11 -7.58 -32.90 35.36
CA LEU A 11 -8.18 -32.67 34.05
C LEU A 11 -7.05 -32.17 33.16
N ALA A 12 -6.29 -33.11 32.58
CA ALA A 12 -5.52 -32.84 31.39
C ALA A 12 -6.54 -32.42 30.35
N THR A 13 -6.66 -31.11 30.13
CA THR A 13 -7.21 -30.60 28.89
C THR A 13 -6.29 -31.14 27.80
N ASP A 14 -6.71 -32.23 27.15
CA ASP A 14 -6.15 -32.74 25.90
C ASP A 14 -6.43 -31.70 24.79
N GLY A 15 -5.81 -30.52 24.92
CA GLY A 15 -5.70 -29.58 23.84
C GLY A 15 -4.68 -30.11 22.83
N PRO A 16 -4.91 -29.95 21.52
CA PRO A 16 -3.94 -30.36 20.52
C PRO A 16 -2.57 -29.72 20.78
N ALA A 17 -1.49 -30.46 20.57
CA ALA A 17 -0.12 -29.97 20.75
C ALA A 17 0.09 -28.62 20.03
N PRO A 18 0.94 -27.71 20.55
CA PRO A 18 1.06 -26.33 20.04
C PRO A 18 1.40 -26.24 18.53
N ASP A 19 2.00 -27.28 17.95
CA ASP A 19 2.31 -27.36 16.52
C ASP A 19 1.24 -28.03 15.65
N ALA A 20 0.24 -28.68 16.25
CA ALA A 20 -0.77 -29.45 15.51
C ALA A 20 -1.69 -28.55 14.66
N ASN A 21 -1.97 -27.33 15.13
CA ASN A 21 -2.87 -26.40 14.47
C ASN A 21 -2.17 -25.48 13.45
N ARG A 22 -0.84 -25.56 13.32
CA ARG A 22 -0.08 -24.69 12.41
C ARG A 22 -0.30 -25.13 10.96
N PRO A 23 -0.85 -24.26 10.08
CA PRO A 23 -1.06 -24.63 8.68
C PRO A 23 0.29 -24.80 7.96
N ARG A 24 0.37 -25.84 7.12
CA ARG A 24 1.56 -26.12 6.29
C ARG A 24 1.38 -25.76 4.82
N TYR A 25 0.13 -25.60 4.39
CA TYR A 25 -0.23 -25.33 3.01
C TYR A 25 -1.16 -24.11 2.93
N ILE A 26 -1.11 -23.40 1.81
CA ILE A 26 -1.94 -22.21 1.57
C ILE A 26 -3.44 -22.51 1.71
N ARG A 27 -3.89 -23.69 1.29
CA ARG A 27 -5.29 -24.11 1.45
C ARG A 27 -5.70 -24.25 2.92
N GLN A 28 -4.86 -24.90 3.74
CA GLN A 28 -5.10 -25.03 5.19
C GLN A 28 -5.08 -23.67 5.88
N LEU A 29 -4.20 -22.76 5.43
CA LEU A 29 -4.18 -21.38 5.90
C LEU A 29 -5.52 -20.70 5.61
N LEU A 30 -6.03 -20.81 4.38
CA LEU A 30 -7.32 -20.23 4.01
C LEU A 30 -8.47 -20.80 4.85
N ASP A 31 -8.52 -22.12 5.01
CA ASP A 31 -9.55 -22.80 5.81
C ASP A 31 -9.50 -22.31 7.26
N GLY A 32 -8.31 -22.21 7.84
CA GLY A 32 -8.13 -21.71 9.21
C GLY A 32 -8.42 -20.22 9.37
N LEU A 33 -8.19 -19.38 8.35
CA LEU A 33 -8.58 -17.97 8.38
C LEU A 33 -10.11 -17.78 8.24
N ARG A 34 -10.82 -18.75 7.67
CA ARG A 34 -12.28 -18.75 7.55
C ARG A 34 -12.99 -19.43 8.72
N ALA A 35 -12.23 -19.97 9.68
CA ALA A 35 -12.78 -20.60 10.87
C ALA A 35 -13.54 -19.59 11.72
N THR A 36 -14.86 -19.77 11.83
CA THR A 36 -15.75 -18.91 12.61
C THR A 36 -16.28 -19.58 13.87
N ALA A 37 -16.14 -20.91 13.98
CA ALA A 37 -16.68 -21.64 15.11
C ALA A 37 -15.81 -21.44 16.38
N PRO A 38 -16.40 -21.31 17.59
CA PRO A 38 -15.64 -21.11 18.82
C PRO A 38 -14.58 -22.18 19.12
N GLU A 39 -14.84 -23.42 18.71
CA GLU A 39 -13.92 -24.56 18.85
C GLU A 39 -12.72 -24.49 17.90
N GLU A 40 -12.80 -23.72 16.82
CA GLU A 40 -11.74 -23.58 15.82
C GLU A 40 -10.83 -22.35 16.09
N ARG A 41 -11.02 -21.66 17.23
CA ARG A 41 -10.26 -20.45 17.59
C ARG A 41 -8.75 -20.65 17.62
N ASP A 42 -8.28 -21.82 18.06
CA ASP A 42 -6.86 -22.14 18.05
C ASP A 42 -6.31 -22.33 16.63
N GLN A 43 -7.12 -22.84 15.71
CA GLN A 43 -6.76 -22.96 14.30
C GLN A 43 -6.72 -21.59 13.62
N LEU A 44 -7.68 -20.71 13.90
CA LEU A 44 -7.66 -19.31 13.48
C LEU A 44 -6.41 -18.60 13.99
N ARG A 45 -6.10 -18.74 15.29
CA ARG A 45 -4.90 -18.19 15.93
C ARG A 45 -3.63 -18.63 15.22
N ALA A 46 -3.44 -19.94 15.07
CA ALA A 46 -2.25 -20.51 14.45
C ALA A 46 -2.13 -20.09 12.98
N SER A 47 -3.26 -20.00 12.27
CA SER A 47 -3.32 -19.56 10.88
C SER A 47 -2.91 -18.11 10.71
N LEU A 48 -3.45 -17.20 11.52
CA LEU A 48 -3.09 -15.78 11.46
C LEU A 48 -1.61 -15.54 11.81
N ILE A 49 -1.09 -16.25 12.82
CA ILE A 49 0.33 -16.15 13.21
C ILE A 49 1.25 -16.62 12.08
N ALA A 50 0.90 -17.71 11.39
CA ALA A 50 1.70 -18.28 10.30
C ALA A 50 1.50 -17.56 8.95
N ALA A 51 0.41 -16.82 8.77
CA ALA A 51 -0.07 -16.32 7.47
C ALA A 51 1.02 -15.62 6.66
N ARG A 52 1.65 -14.59 7.24
CA ARG A 52 2.70 -13.81 6.54
C ARG A 52 3.84 -14.69 6.04
N GLN A 53 4.42 -15.52 6.92
CA GLN A 53 5.57 -16.35 6.56
C GLN A 53 5.19 -17.37 5.48
N LEU A 54 4.04 -18.02 5.64
CA LEU A 54 3.61 -19.05 4.69
C LEU A 54 3.32 -18.48 3.29
N ILE A 55 2.74 -17.27 3.23
CA ILE A 55 2.50 -16.53 1.99
C ILE A 55 3.82 -16.16 1.31
N ALA A 56 4.81 -15.67 2.07
CA ALA A 56 6.12 -15.30 1.55
C ALA A 56 6.92 -16.50 1.03
N GLU A 57 6.82 -17.65 1.69
CA GLU A 57 7.55 -18.87 1.33
C GLU A 57 6.98 -19.58 0.09
N HIS A 58 5.68 -19.40 -0.21
CA HIS A 58 4.98 -20.17 -1.25
C HIS A 58 4.23 -19.29 -2.27
N PRO A 59 4.89 -18.31 -2.93
CA PRO A 59 4.22 -17.37 -3.84
C PRO A 59 3.55 -18.06 -5.03
N GLY A 60 4.05 -19.21 -5.48
CA GLY A 60 3.42 -20.01 -6.54
C GLY A 60 2.06 -20.57 -6.15
N ALA A 61 1.93 -21.11 -4.93
CA ALA A 61 0.67 -21.67 -4.42
C ALA A 61 -0.33 -20.58 -4.03
N VAL A 62 0.16 -19.38 -3.65
CA VAL A 62 -0.68 -18.23 -3.33
C VAL A 62 -1.52 -17.78 -4.52
N ARG A 63 -0.98 -17.81 -5.75
CA ARG A 63 -1.67 -17.32 -6.96
C ARG A 63 -3.02 -18.00 -7.24
N GLU A 64 -3.19 -19.26 -6.83
CA GLU A 64 -4.45 -20.00 -7.04
C GLU A 64 -5.56 -19.56 -6.08
N LEU A 65 -5.19 -19.00 -4.92
CA LEU A 65 -6.11 -18.68 -3.82
C LEU A 65 -5.96 -17.22 -3.36
N SER A 66 -5.32 -16.36 -4.15
CA SER A 66 -4.90 -15.03 -3.71
C SER A 66 -6.10 -14.13 -3.38
N LEU A 67 -7.15 -14.18 -4.20
CA LEU A 67 -8.37 -13.41 -3.97
C LEU A 67 -9.18 -13.93 -2.78
N ASP A 68 -9.25 -15.26 -2.61
CA ASP A 68 -9.92 -15.88 -1.47
C ASP A 68 -9.23 -15.53 -0.14
N LEU A 69 -7.90 -15.54 -0.12
CA LEU A 69 -7.09 -15.10 1.01
C LEU A 69 -7.26 -13.61 1.29
N ALA A 70 -7.27 -12.78 0.24
CA ALA A 70 -7.46 -11.33 0.40
C ALA A 70 -8.83 -11.02 1.00
N SER A 71 -9.88 -11.69 0.50
CA SER A 71 -11.23 -11.60 1.05
C SER A 71 -11.29 -12.08 2.50
N ALA A 72 -10.69 -13.23 2.82
CA ALA A 72 -10.66 -13.75 4.18
C ALA A 72 -9.96 -12.77 5.13
N LEU A 73 -8.73 -12.35 4.82
CA LEU A 73 -7.94 -11.43 5.64
C LEU A 73 -8.61 -10.06 5.82
N LEU A 74 -9.27 -9.53 4.80
CA LEU A 74 -9.95 -8.23 4.87
C LEU A 74 -11.25 -8.30 5.71
N ASN A 75 -11.89 -9.46 5.75
CA ASN A 75 -13.12 -9.69 6.52
C ASN A 75 -12.88 -10.19 7.95
N LEU A 76 -11.62 -10.47 8.32
CA LEU A 76 -11.26 -10.83 9.68
C LEU A 76 -11.46 -9.65 10.64
N ASN A 77 -12.47 -9.75 11.50
CA ASN A 77 -12.70 -8.80 12.58
C ASN A 77 -12.19 -9.37 13.90
N SER A 78 -11.63 -8.50 14.73
CA SER A 78 -11.33 -8.82 16.12
C SER A 78 -12.61 -8.60 16.92
N ASP A 79 -13.58 -9.50 16.81
CA ASP A 79 -14.77 -9.41 17.66
C ASP A 79 -14.30 -9.52 19.12
N SER A 80 -14.58 -8.50 19.92
CA SER A 80 -14.04 -8.35 21.26
C SER A 80 -14.76 -9.27 22.25
N ASP A 81 -14.08 -10.33 22.66
CA ASP A 81 -13.86 -10.74 24.05
C ASP A 81 -12.69 -11.75 24.01
N ASP A 82 -11.58 -11.40 24.67
CA ASP A 82 -10.26 -12.05 24.62
C ASP A 82 -9.54 -11.97 23.27
N ALA A 83 -8.49 -11.14 23.17
CA ALA A 83 -7.62 -11.11 21.99
C ALA A 83 -6.92 -12.47 21.84
N ILE A 84 -7.56 -13.37 21.08
CA ILE A 84 -7.06 -14.71 20.71
C ILE A 84 -5.67 -14.60 20.09
N VAL A 85 -5.29 -13.44 19.55
CA VAL A 85 -3.94 -13.21 19.02
C VAL A 85 -3.45 -11.84 19.47
N GLU A 86 -2.34 -11.81 20.22
CA GLU A 86 -1.64 -10.57 20.53
C GLU A 86 -1.17 -9.91 19.22
N GLY A 87 -1.43 -8.60 19.06
CA GLY A 87 -1.13 -7.89 17.82
C GLY A 87 -1.92 -8.41 16.62
N PHE A 88 -3.18 -8.82 16.82
CA PHE A 88 -4.06 -9.34 15.76
C PHE A 88 -4.09 -8.43 14.52
N ALA A 89 -4.39 -7.14 14.70
CA ALA A 89 -4.49 -6.18 13.60
C ALA A 89 -3.16 -6.03 12.84
N GLU A 90 -2.04 -6.04 13.56
CA GLU A 90 -0.70 -5.96 12.98
C GLU A 90 -0.38 -7.20 12.14
N LYS A 91 -0.68 -8.40 12.66
CA LYS A 91 -0.47 -9.67 11.95
C LYS A 91 -1.38 -9.78 10.72
N ARG A 92 -2.65 -9.39 10.84
CA ARG A 92 -3.62 -9.33 9.75
C ARG A 92 -3.13 -8.40 8.64
N MET A 93 -2.74 -7.18 9.00
CA MET A 93 -2.24 -6.18 8.04
C MET A 93 -0.92 -6.63 7.40
N ALA A 94 -0.01 -7.23 8.17
CA ALA A 94 1.26 -7.72 7.64
C ALA A 94 1.07 -8.91 6.68
N ALA A 95 0.14 -9.82 6.96
CA ALA A 95 -0.23 -10.90 6.05
C ALA A 95 -0.90 -10.38 4.77
N LEU A 96 -1.82 -9.42 4.90
CA LEU A 96 -2.48 -8.80 3.75
C LEU A 96 -1.49 -8.03 2.87
N THR A 97 -0.55 -7.31 3.47
CA THR A 97 0.54 -6.62 2.75
C THR A 97 1.43 -7.62 2.01
N GLU A 98 1.83 -8.70 2.67
CA GLU A 98 2.65 -9.76 2.04
C GLU A 98 1.92 -10.42 0.87
N LEU A 99 0.61 -10.65 1.01
CA LEU A 99 -0.23 -11.19 -0.05
C LEU A 99 -0.24 -10.30 -1.30
N VAL A 100 -0.37 -8.98 -1.11
CA VAL A 100 -0.29 -8.00 -2.20
C VAL A 100 1.11 -8.00 -2.83
N CYS A 101 2.18 -8.13 -2.05
CA CYS A 101 3.55 -8.23 -2.58
C CYS A 101 3.78 -9.52 -3.39
N SER A 102 3.16 -10.64 -3.00
CA SER A 102 3.31 -11.95 -3.66
C SER A 102 2.54 -12.05 -4.98
N ASP A 103 1.38 -11.42 -5.09
CA ASP A 103 0.54 -11.41 -6.30
C ASP A 103 -0.07 -10.02 -6.58
N PRO A 104 0.75 -9.00 -6.88
CA PRO A 104 0.29 -7.62 -7.06
C PRO A 104 -0.70 -7.48 -8.22
N GLY A 105 -0.52 -8.27 -9.28
CA GLY A 105 -1.36 -8.25 -10.48
C GLY A 105 -2.83 -8.59 -10.24
N SER A 106 -3.11 -9.49 -9.30
CA SER A 106 -4.48 -9.91 -8.99
C SER A 106 -5.02 -9.20 -7.75
N VAL A 107 -4.21 -9.09 -6.69
CA VAL A 107 -4.68 -8.65 -5.37
C VAL A 107 -4.82 -7.13 -5.30
N ALA A 108 -3.92 -6.37 -5.91
CA ALA A 108 -4.01 -4.91 -5.90
C ALA A 108 -5.30 -4.37 -6.56
N PRO A 109 -5.67 -4.79 -7.79
CA PRO A 109 -6.91 -4.32 -8.40
C PRO A 109 -8.15 -4.84 -7.66
N TYR A 110 -8.08 -6.06 -7.11
CA TYR A 110 -9.13 -6.58 -6.24
C TYR A 110 -9.37 -5.66 -5.04
N LEU A 111 -8.34 -5.38 -4.23
CA LEU A 111 -8.47 -4.50 -3.06
C LEU A 111 -8.91 -3.08 -3.45
N ALA A 112 -8.38 -2.53 -4.55
CA ALA A 112 -8.79 -1.23 -5.05
C ALA A 112 -10.30 -1.18 -5.36
N SER A 113 -10.88 -2.26 -5.89
CA SER A 113 -12.33 -2.36 -6.10
C SER A 113 -13.12 -2.47 -4.79
N GLN A 114 -12.63 -3.25 -3.82
CA GLN A 114 -13.33 -3.45 -2.54
C GLN A 114 -13.51 -2.13 -1.76
N VAL A 115 -12.60 -1.16 -1.92
CA VAL A 115 -12.69 0.18 -1.30
C VAL A 115 -13.99 0.90 -1.63
N PHE A 116 -14.64 0.60 -2.76
CA PHE A 116 -15.86 1.30 -3.22
C PHE A 116 -17.12 0.44 -3.14
N LEU A 117 -17.02 -0.85 -2.80
CA LEU A 117 -18.16 -1.77 -2.73
C LEU A 117 -19.01 -1.56 -1.46
N PRO A 118 -20.34 -1.74 -1.49
CA PRO A 118 -21.22 -1.46 -0.35
C PRO A 118 -21.06 -2.41 0.84
N GLU A 119 -20.48 -3.58 0.64
CA GLU A 119 -20.35 -4.63 1.66
C GLU A 119 -19.33 -4.31 2.76
N TYR A 120 -18.46 -3.31 2.54
CA TYR A 120 -17.36 -3.00 3.44
C TYR A 120 -17.61 -1.77 4.33
N CYS A 121 -17.25 -1.88 5.60
CA CYS A 121 -17.29 -0.76 6.53
C CYS A 121 -16.08 0.18 6.35
N THR A 122 -16.15 1.38 6.93
CA THR A 122 -15.07 2.38 6.85
C THR A 122 -13.72 1.82 7.30
N SER A 123 -13.67 1.05 8.39
CA SER A 123 -12.42 0.43 8.87
C SER A 123 -11.80 -0.48 7.82
N GLN A 124 -12.59 -1.33 7.18
CA GLN A 124 -12.10 -2.26 6.16
C GLN A 124 -11.62 -1.52 4.89
N ARG A 125 -12.33 -0.45 4.49
CA ARG A 125 -11.88 0.40 3.37
C ARG A 125 -10.52 1.03 3.68
N LEU A 126 -10.32 1.52 4.90
CA LEU A 126 -9.04 2.09 5.34
C LEU A 126 -7.93 1.04 5.42
N ASP A 127 -8.26 -0.19 5.81
CA ASP A 127 -7.31 -1.32 5.83
C ASP A 127 -6.87 -1.72 4.42
N ALA A 128 -7.81 -1.81 3.46
CA ALA A 128 -7.47 -2.08 2.06
C ALA A 128 -6.55 -0.99 1.48
N LEU A 129 -6.85 0.28 1.75
CA LEU A 129 -6.00 1.41 1.32
C LEU A 129 -4.62 1.40 1.98
N LEU A 130 -4.53 0.98 3.24
CA LEU A 130 -3.26 0.85 3.95
C LEU A 130 -2.42 -0.31 3.39
N ALA A 131 -3.02 -1.47 3.15
CA ALA A 131 -2.33 -2.63 2.55
C ALA A 131 -1.76 -2.31 1.16
N LEU A 132 -2.51 -1.59 0.32
CA LEU A 132 -2.03 -1.12 -0.99
C LEU A 132 -0.84 -0.17 -0.84
N GLN A 133 -0.91 0.76 0.12
CA GLN A 133 0.17 1.71 0.39
C GLN A 133 1.45 1.03 0.89
N THR A 134 1.34 0.12 1.86
CA THR A 134 2.48 -0.60 2.44
C THR A 134 3.12 -1.56 1.45
N ALA A 135 2.32 -2.20 0.60
CA ALA A 135 2.82 -3.08 -0.44
C ALA A 135 3.53 -2.30 -1.56
N ALA A 136 2.99 -1.16 -1.99
CA ALA A 136 3.65 -0.30 -2.98
C ALA A 136 5.05 0.13 -2.51
N LEU A 137 5.18 0.51 -1.24
CA LEU A 137 6.47 0.86 -0.62
C LEU A 137 7.43 -0.34 -0.51
N SER A 138 6.91 -1.50 -0.11
CA SER A 138 7.72 -2.72 -0.02
C SER A 138 8.29 -3.10 -1.39
N LEU A 139 7.46 -3.05 -2.44
CA LEU A 139 7.84 -3.34 -3.82
C LEU A 139 8.77 -2.26 -4.41
N SER A 140 8.62 -0.99 -4.03
CA SER A 140 9.49 0.07 -4.54
C SER A 140 10.90 0.00 -3.95
N ARG A 141 11.04 -0.52 -2.72
CA ARG A 141 12.34 -0.75 -2.06
C ARG A 141 13.00 -2.05 -2.52
N ALA A 142 12.23 -3.00 -3.04
CA ALA A 142 12.77 -4.22 -3.63
C ALA A 142 13.47 -3.89 -4.96
N LYS A 143 14.74 -4.31 -5.08
CA LYS A 143 15.46 -4.22 -6.36
C LYS A 143 14.80 -5.19 -7.34
N SER A 144 14.39 -4.71 -8.51
CA SER A 144 13.90 -5.62 -9.55
C SER A 144 15.02 -6.61 -9.91
N PRO A 145 14.69 -7.88 -10.22
CA PRO A 145 15.63 -8.73 -10.91
C PRO A 145 16.02 -8.01 -12.21
N PRO A 146 17.31 -7.99 -12.59
CA PRO A 146 17.72 -7.31 -13.81
C PRO A 146 16.91 -7.89 -14.95
N VAL A 147 16.05 -7.06 -15.56
CA VAL A 147 15.42 -7.39 -16.82
C VAL A 147 16.58 -7.67 -17.75
N THR A 148 16.76 -8.94 -18.09
CA THR A 148 17.67 -9.33 -19.16
C THR A 148 17.14 -8.59 -20.36
N ALA A 149 17.79 -7.48 -20.70
CA ALA A 149 17.53 -6.77 -21.93
C ALA A 149 17.55 -7.86 -23.00
N VAL A 150 16.39 -8.14 -23.58
CA VAL A 150 16.28 -9.03 -24.73
C VAL A 150 17.19 -8.38 -25.75
N ALA A 151 18.39 -8.93 -25.89
CA ALA A 151 19.37 -8.45 -26.83
C ALA A 151 18.71 -8.60 -28.20
N SER A 152 18.30 -7.48 -28.78
CA SER A 152 17.97 -7.40 -30.19
C SER A 152 19.13 -8.07 -30.95
N PRO A 153 18.89 -9.05 -31.82
CA PRO A 153 19.97 -9.72 -32.53
C PRO A 153 20.78 -8.66 -33.30
N PRO A 154 22.12 -8.59 -33.14
CA PRO A 154 22.91 -7.62 -33.86
C PRO A 154 22.92 -7.97 -35.35
N MET A 155 22.52 -7.01 -36.18
CA MET A 155 22.76 -7.08 -37.63
C MET A 155 24.28 -7.13 -37.88
N PRO A 156 24.77 -7.99 -38.80
CA PRO A 156 26.19 -8.10 -39.05
C PRO A 156 26.67 -6.95 -39.94
N THR A 157 27.29 -5.92 -39.35
CA THR A 157 28.05 -4.92 -40.11
C THR A 157 29.54 -5.28 -40.05
N VAL A 158 30.04 -5.80 -41.16
CA VAL A 158 31.46 -6.04 -41.41
C VAL A 158 32.21 -4.69 -41.42
N GLY A 159 33.14 -4.48 -40.49
CA GLY A 159 34.03 -3.32 -40.57
C GLY A 159 34.80 -2.95 -39.30
N ARG A 160 36.08 -3.35 -39.27
CA ARG A 160 37.20 -2.69 -38.57
C ARG A 160 37.18 -2.70 -37.02
N VAL A 161 37.92 -3.68 -36.47
CA VAL A 161 38.32 -3.73 -35.06
C VAL A 161 39.26 -2.56 -34.75
N THR A 162 38.80 -1.61 -33.91
CA THR A 162 39.70 -0.75 -33.14
C THR A 162 39.50 -1.03 -31.66
N ARG A 163 40.49 -1.66 -31.03
CA ARG A 163 40.56 -1.85 -29.57
C ARG A 163 40.65 -0.49 -28.89
N ARG A 164 39.60 -0.08 -28.17
CA ARG A 164 39.64 1.06 -27.25
C ARG A 164 39.47 0.53 -25.83
N TRP A 165 40.56 0.52 -25.06
CA TRP A 165 40.51 0.33 -23.61
C TRP A 165 39.94 1.61 -22.96
N GLY A 166 38.63 1.63 -22.72
CA GLY A 166 37.98 2.59 -21.85
C GLY A 166 37.90 2.06 -20.42
N ARG A 167 38.16 2.91 -19.43
CA ARG A 167 37.93 2.63 -18.01
C ARG A 167 36.47 2.17 -17.80
N PRO A 168 36.19 1.24 -16.86
CA PRO A 168 34.82 0.87 -16.56
C PRO A 168 34.10 2.12 -16.05
N VAL A 169 33.23 2.67 -16.90
CA VAL A 169 32.17 3.56 -16.42
C VAL A 169 31.38 2.69 -15.46
N HIS A 170 31.27 3.14 -14.21
CA HIS A 170 30.30 2.60 -13.28
C HIS A 170 28.93 2.89 -13.93
N GLN A 171 28.43 1.96 -14.74
CA GLN A 171 27.04 1.96 -15.15
C GLN A 171 26.28 1.90 -13.84
N GLN A 172 25.76 3.04 -13.38
CA GLN A 172 24.73 3.02 -12.36
C GLN A 172 23.66 2.11 -12.92
N ASP A 173 23.53 0.92 -12.35
CA ASP A 173 22.44 0.01 -12.63
C ASP A 173 21.16 0.83 -12.41
N SER A 174 20.53 1.29 -13.48
CA SER A 174 19.18 1.83 -13.45
C SER A 174 18.25 0.65 -13.19
N SER A 175 18.33 0.07 -12.00
CA SER A 175 17.40 -0.97 -11.58
C SER A 175 16.06 -0.28 -11.41
N VAL A 176 15.20 -0.42 -12.42
CA VAL A 176 13.81 -0.01 -12.34
C VAL A 176 13.23 -0.66 -11.09
N ASN A 177 12.51 0.07 -10.24
CA ASN A 177 11.99 -0.55 -9.01
C ASN A 177 10.99 -1.68 -9.33
N ALA A 178 10.88 -2.70 -8.47
CA ALA A 178 10.00 -3.84 -8.74
C ALA A 178 8.51 -3.45 -8.81
N PHE A 179 8.15 -2.30 -8.24
CA PHE A 179 6.80 -1.74 -8.28
C PHE A 179 6.40 -1.18 -9.66
N SER A 180 7.34 -0.67 -10.45
CA SER A 180 7.08 0.04 -11.71
C SER A 180 6.13 -0.67 -12.68
N GLN A 181 6.26 -1.99 -12.80
CA GLN A 181 5.43 -2.80 -13.69
C GLN A 181 3.99 -2.97 -13.18
N HIS A 182 3.76 -2.83 -11.88
CA HIS A 182 2.46 -2.99 -11.22
C HIS A 182 1.79 -1.66 -10.86
N ALA A 183 2.47 -0.52 -11.02
CA ALA A 183 1.99 0.80 -10.60
C ALA A 183 0.57 1.12 -11.08
N GLY A 184 0.24 0.76 -12.33
CA GLY A 184 -1.10 0.98 -12.88
C GLY A 184 -2.21 0.17 -12.19
N GLU A 185 -1.90 -1.04 -11.73
CA GLU A 185 -2.85 -1.96 -11.07
C GLU A 185 -3.24 -1.43 -9.68
N PHE A 186 -2.32 -0.78 -8.99
CA PHE A 186 -2.57 -0.10 -7.72
C PHE A 186 -3.32 1.23 -7.90
N PHE A 187 -3.03 1.96 -8.98
CA PHE A 187 -3.46 3.35 -9.12
C PHE A 187 -4.83 3.51 -9.78
N PHE A 188 -5.04 2.91 -10.97
CA PHE A 188 -6.17 3.32 -11.81
C PHE A 188 -7.52 2.89 -11.26
N GLY A 189 -7.60 1.76 -10.53
CA GLY A 189 -8.83 1.37 -9.84
C GLY A 189 -9.24 2.38 -8.76
N LEU A 190 -8.27 2.85 -7.98
CA LEU A 190 -8.46 3.86 -6.94
C LEU A 190 -8.83 5.24 -7.52
N ALA A 191 -8.12 5.68 -8.56
CA ALA A 191 -8.35 6.98 -9.19
C ALA A 191 -9.75 7.06 -9.82
N ARG A 192 -10.21 6.00 -10.50
CA ARG A 192 -11.56 5.94 -11.09
C ARG A 192 -12.67 5.84 -10.05
N GLY A 193 -12.39 5.19 -8.92
CA GLY A 193 -13.36 5.05 -7.84
C GLY A 193 -13.73 6.39 -7.18
N PHE A 194 -12.85 7.40 -7.22
CA PHE A 194 -13.17 8.76 -6.75
C PHE A 194 -14.37 9.37 -7.48
N ASP A 195 -14.45 9.17 -8.79
CA ASP A 195 -15.53 9.72 -9.64
C ASP A 195 -16.81 8.85 -9.58
N THR A 196 -16.77 7.73 -8.87
CA THR A 196 -17.92 6.81 -8.81
C THR A 196 -18.91 7.32 -7.78
N GLN A 197 -20.09 7.76 -8.25
CA GLN A 197 -21.22 8.14 -7.40
C GLN A 197 -21.90 6.91 -6.77
N ALA A 198 -21.24 6.31 -5.78
CA ALA A 198 -21.81 5.26 -4.96
C ALA A 198 -22.82 5.86 -3.97
N ARG A 199 -24.10 5.43 -4.02
CA ARG A 199 -25.15 5.90 -3.09
C ARG A 199 -24.82 5.63 -1.62
N HIS A 200 -23.95 4.65 -1.35
CA HIS A 200 -23.55 4.19 -0.01
C HIS A 200 -22.22 4.77 0.47
N LEU A 201 -21.51 5.54 -0.35
CA LEU A 201 -20.19 6.08 -0.02
C LEU A 201 -20.09 7.52 -0.51
N ASP A 202 -20.34 8.47 0.39
CA ASP A 202 -20.25 9.90 0.10
C ASP A 202 -18.88 10.44 0.54
N LEU A 203 -17.91 10.28 -0.37
CA LEU A 203 -16.51 10.69 -0.17
C LEU A 203 -16.34 12.20 0.06
N ILE A 204 -17.25 13.04 -0.44
CA ILE A 204 -17.19 14.50 -0.31
C ILE A 204 -17.88 14.95 0.99
N GLY A 205 -18.87 14.19 1.46
CA GLY A 205 -19.57 14.44 2.71
C GLY A 205 -19.00 13.63 3.89
N PRO A 206 -19.82 12.81 4.57
CA PRO A 206 -19.46 12.15 5.82
C PRO A 206 -18.34 11.12 5.70
N ASP A 207 -18.14 10.51 4.52
CA ASP A 207 -17.10 9.49 4.31
C ASP A 207 -15.75 10.10 3.89
N TYR A 208 -15.55 11.39 4.13
CA TYR A 208 -14.29 12.09 3.89
C TYR A 208 -13.04 11.44 4.53
N PRO A 209 -13.10 10.66 5.63
CA PRO A 209 -11.91 9.94 6.12
C PRO A 209 -11.37 8.92 5.11
N VAL A 210 -12.27 8.29 4.33
CA VAL A 210 -11.90 7.39 3.24
C VAL A 210 -11.26 8.18 2.10
N LEU A 211 -11.84 9.33 1.73
CA LEU A 211 -11.26 10.23 0.72
C LEU A 211 -9.86 10.72 1.11
N CYS A 212 -9.70 11.17 2.35
CA CYS A 212 -8.42 11.60 2.90
C CYS A 212 -7.37 10.49 2.73
N ARG A 213 -7.70 9.26 3.15
CA ARG A 213 -6.81 8.11 3.01
C ARG A 213 -6.53 7.74 1.55
N LEU A 214 -7.54 7.83 0.68
CA LEU A 214 -7.41 7.60 -0.76
C LEU A 214 -6.37 8.54 -1.37
N LEU A 215 -6.40 9.83 -1.05
CA LEU A 215 -5.42 10.82 -1.52
C LEU A 215 -3.98 10.48 -1.07
N TYR A 216 -3.82 10.07 0.19
CA TYR A 216 -2.52 9.58 0.68
C TYR A 216 -2.06 8.32 -0.06
N THR A 217 -2.95 7.37 -0.33
CA THR A 217 -2.60 6.15 -1.05
C THR A 217 -2.22 6.45 -2.50
N LEU A 218 -2.98 7.30 -3.20
CA LEU A 218 -2.66 7.73 -4.57
C LEU A 218 -1.31 8.46 -4.64
N GLY A 219 -1.02 9.35 -3.68
CA GLY A 219 0.27 10.03 -3.59
C GLY A 219 1.44 9.08 -3.38
N VAL A 220 1.32 8.11 -2.46
CA VAL A 220 2.37 7.10 -2.24
C VAL A 220 2.55 6.21 -3.46
N VAL A 221 1.46 5.74 -4.07
CA VAL A 221 1.54 4.91 -5.28
C VAL A 221 2.22 5.67 -6.41
N TYR A 222 1.92 6.96 -6.61
CA TYR A 222 2.62 7.80 -7.59
C TYR A 222 4.12 7.93 -7.27
N PHE A 223 4.45 8.19 -6.01
CA PHE A 223 5.84 8.31 -5.56
C PHE A 223 6.63 7.01 -5.78
N CYS A 224 6.04 5.87 -5.44
CA CYS A 224 6.61 4.55 -5.69
C CYS A 224 6.72 4.21 -7.19
N ALA A 225 5.90 4.83 -8.04
CA ALA A 225 5.86 4.60 -9.48
C ALA A 225 6.87 5.44 -10.29
N GLU A 226 7.89 5.99 -9.64
CA GLU A 226 8.94 6.78 -10.28
C GLU A 226 9.55 6.02 -11.48
N ASN A 227 9.57 6.67 -12.65
CA ASN A 227 10.05 6.11 -13.93
C ASN A 227 9.26 4.89 -14.44
N SER A 228 8.03 4.67 -13.95
CA SER A 228 7.15 3.63 -14.48
C SER A 228 6.55 4.02 -15.85
N PRO A 229 6.23 3.05 -16.72
CA PRO A 229 5.63 3.32 -18.03
C PRO A 229 4.23 3.98 -17.95
N GLY A 230 3.57 3.89 -16.79
CA GLY A 230 2.24 4.47 -16.56
C GLY A 230 2.25 5.86 -15.91
N GLN A 231 3.41 6.38 -15.52
CA GLN A 231 3.51 7.56 -14.65
C GLN A 231 2.84 8.81 -15.23
N ALA A 232 3.00 9.07 -16.53
CA ALA A 232 2.36 10.22 -17.20
C ALA A 232 0.83 10.17 -17.08
N ARG A 233 0.21 9.00 -17.29
CA ARG A 233 -1.24 8.83 -17.14
C ARG A 233 -1.69 8.99 -15.69
N MET A 234 -0.86 8.58 -14.73
CA MET A 234 -1.15 8.79 -13.30
C MET A 234 -1.09 10.28 -12.95
N LEU A 235 -0.12 11.02 -13.49
CA LEU A 235 -0.01 12.46 -13.35
C LEU A 235 -1.25 13.16 -13.91
N SER A 236 -1.69 12.80 -15.12
CA SER A 236 -2.92 13.37 -15.72
C SER A 236 -4.16 13.11 -14.86
N ALA A 237 -4.31 11.89 -14.32
CA ALA A 237 -5.44 11.58 -13.44
C ALA A 237 -5.42 12.39 -12.13
N LEU A 238 -4.23 12.60 -11.53
CA LEU A 238 -4.09 13.45 -10.35
C LEU A 238 -4.30 14.94 -10.68
N ALA A 239 -3.91 15.38 -11.87
CA ALA A 239 -4.15 16.72 -12.37
C ALA A 239 -5.64 17.06 -12.46
N GLU A 240 -6.48 16.09 -12.82
CA GLU A 240 -7.93 16.25 -12.87
C GLU A 240 -8.58 16.18 -11.47
N LEU A 241 -8.06 15.30 -10.60
CA LEU A 241 -8.65 15.03 -9.28
C LEU A 241 -8.32 16.11 -8.23
N LEU A 242 -7.04 16.52 -8.12
CA LEU A 242 -6.58 17.39 -7.03
C LEU A 242 -7.29 18.76 -6.98
N PRO A 243 -7.56 19.44 -8.11
CA PRO A 243 -8.30 20.71 -8.11
C PRO A 243 -9.70 20.60 -7.49
N VAL A 244 -10.35 19.43 -7.59
CA VAL A 244 -11.68 19.19 -7.00
C VAL A 244 -11.63 19.17 -5.47
N VAL A 245 -10.54 18.68 -4.87
CA VAL A 245 -10.44 18.44 -3.41
C VAL A 245 -9.67 19.53 -2.64
N VAL A 246 -8.99 20.46 -3.31
CA VAL A 246 -8.22 21.51 -2.62
C VAL A 246 -9.07 22.48 -1.80
N ARG A 247 -10.34 22.66 -2.16
CA ARG A 247 -11.29 23.52 -1.41
C ARG A 247 -12.25 22.72 -0.53
N HIS A 248 -11.94 21.46 -0.25
CA HIS A 248 -12.78 20.62 0.60
C HIS A 248 -12.97 21.26 1.98
N PRO A 249 -14.17 21.21 2.60
CA PRO A 249 -14.43 21.82 3.92
C PRO A 249 -13.58 21.21 5.03
N GLU A 250 -13.32 19.91 4.94
CA GLU A 250 -12.54 19.15 5.93
C GLU A 250 -11.03 19.33 5.74
N ALA A 251 -10.34 19.80 6.79
CA ALA A 251 -8.90 20.00 6.81
C ALA A 251 -8.06 18.72 6.53
N PRO A 252 -8.46 17.52 7.02
CA PRO A 252 -7.75 16.29 6.68
C PRO A 252 -7.66 16.01 5.18
N VAL A 253 -8.73 16.28 4.43
CA VAL A 253 -8.75 16.07 2.97
C VAL A 253 -7.79 17.04 2.27
N ARG A 254 -7.81 18.31 2.68
CA ARG A 254 -6.86 19.32 2.20
C ARG A 254 -5.41 18.91 2.47
N ARG A 255 -5.10 18.36 3.65
CA ARG A 255 -3.75 17.83 3.96
C ARG A 255 -3.37 16.62 3.10
N GLY A 256 -4.32 15.72 2.81
CA GLY A 256 -4.12 14.61 1.87
C GLY A 256 -3.80 15.10 0.46
N ALA A 257 -4.49 16.14 -0.02
CA ALA A 257 -4.22 16.76 -1.31
C ALA A 257 -2.82 17.41 -1.35
N LEU A 258 -2.45 18.14 -0.29
CA LEU A 258 -1.10 18.73 -0.15
C LEU A 258 0.01 17.66 -0.22
N PHE A 259 -0.18 16.55 0.48
CA PHE A 259 0.76 15.43 0.40
C PHE A 259 0.88 14.90 -1.03
N CYS A 260 -0.25 14.74 -1.72
CA CYS A 260 -0.25 14.26 -3.09
C CYS A 260 0.54 15.20 -4.01
N TYR A 261 0.34 16.52 -3.89
CA TYR A 261 1.17 17.50 -4.59
C TYR A 261 2.66 17.36 -4.26
N ALA A 262 3.03 17.17 -2.98
CA ALA A 262 4.43 16.95 -2.62
C ALA A 262 5.01 15.68 -3.29
N CYS A 263 4.25 14.58 -3.35
CA CYS A 263 4.64 13.37 -4.07
C CYS A 263 4.83 13.62 -5.57
N LEU A 264 3.93 14.38 -6.20
CA LEU A 264 4.07 14.80 -7.59
C LEU A 264 5.37 15.60 -7.78
N GLY A 265 5.64 16.56 -6.91
CA GLY A 265 6.83 17.41 -7.01
C GLY A 265 8.16 16.66 -6.84
N LEU A 266 8.17 15.57 -6.09
CA LEU A 266 9.38 14.79 -5.78
C LEU A 266 9.65 13.66 -6.76
N ALA A 267 8.60 12.99 -7.28
CA ALA A 267 8.76 11.78 -8.09
C ALA A 267 8.54 12.02 -9.60
N THR A 268 8.09 13.19 -10.02
CA THR A 268 7.87 13.46 -11.45
C THR A 268 9.23 13.68 -12.14
N PRO A 269 9.59 12.86 -13.16
CA PRO A 269 10.84 13.03 -13.88
C PRO A 269 10.83 14.30 -14.74
N ALA A 270 12.01 14.81 -15.07
CA ALA A 270 12.19 16.03 -15.86
C ALA A 270 11.45 16.03 -17.22
N ALA A 271 11.23 14.84 -17.78
CA ALA A 271 10.48 14.68 -19.03
C ALA A 271 9.00 15.09 -18.91
N LEU A 272 8.42 15.03 -17.72
CA LEU A 272 7.02 15.35 -17.43
C LEU A 272 6.85 16.69 -16.70
N THR A 273 7.92 17.47 -16.55
CA THR A 273 7.87 18.76 -15.84
C THR A 273 6.86 19.73 -16.45
N GLN A 274 6.69 19.74 -17.77
CA GLN A 274 5.69 20.61 -18.41
C GLN A 274 4.27 20.26 -17.96
N GLU A 275 3.91 18.97 -17.92
CA GLU A 275 2.61 18.52 -17.41
C GLU A 275 2.44 18.89 -15.94
N LEU A 276 3.47 18.67 -15.11
CA LEU A 276 3.45 19.05 -13.70
C LEU A 276 3.24 20.57 -13.50
N LEU A 277 3.87 21.39 -14.33
CA LEU A 277 3.69 22.85 -14.28
C LEU A 277 2.27 23.28 -14.64
N THR A 278 1.58 22.56 -15.54
CA THR A 278 0.17 22.85 -15.82
C THR A 278 -0.72 22.60 -14.60
N VAL A 279 -0.43 21.53 -13.83
CA VAL A 279 -1.11 21.23 -12.57
C VAL A 279 -0.85 22.35 -11.55
N ALA A 280 0.40 22.77 -11.41
CA ALA A 280 0.82 23.82 -10.49
C ALA A 280 0.31 25.21 -10.83
N SER A 281 0.20 25.51 -12.13
CA SER A 281 -0.25 26.81 -12.62
C SER A 281 -1.76 26.98 -12.56
N SER A 282 -2.51 25.95 -12.15
CA SER A 282 -3.93 26.10 -11.89
C SER A 282 -4.15 27.13 -10.77
N SER A 283 -5.09 28.06 -10.98
CA SER A 283 -5.43 29.07 -9.98
C SER A 283 -5.86 28.45 -8.65
N GLU A 284 -6.39 27.23 -8.71
CA GLU A 284 -6.84 26.46 -7.55
C GLU A 284 -5.65 25.98 -6.70
N ALA A 285 -4.57 25.49 -7.33
CA ALA A 285 -3.36 25.12 -6.62
C ALA A 285 -2.70 26.34 -5.95
N GLY A 286 -2.51 27.45 -6.67
CA GLY A 286 -1.90 28.66 -6.11
C GLY A 286 -2.65 29.22 -4.89
N ASN A 287 -3.98 29.30 -4.98
CA ASN A 287 -4.82 29.74 -3.85
C ASN A 287 -4.81 28.74 -2.69
N PHE A 288 -4.75 27.44 -3.00
CA PHE A 288 -4.69 26.37 -2.02
C PHE A 288 -3.45 26.46 -1.14
N PHE A 289 -2.25 26.57 -1.72
CA PHE A 289 -1.00 26.67 -0.96
C PHE A 289 -0.97 27.91 -0.06
N ASN A 290 -1.50 29.04 -0.53
CA ASN A 290 -1.63 30.25 0.28
C ASN A 290 -2.62 30.06 1.45
N SER A 291 -3.68 29.29 1.25
CA SER A 291 -4.70 29.04 2.28
C SER A 291 -4.25 28.06 3.36
N ILE A 292 -3.53 26.99 2.99
CA ILE A 292 -3.19 25.89 3.89
C ILE A 292 -2.07 26.25 4.87
N ASP A 293 -1.19 27.17 4.50
CA ASP A 293 -0.12 27.68 5.39
C ASP A 293 -0.67 28.48 6.59
N ASN A 294 -1.93 28.92 6.51
CA ASN A 294 -2.63 29.66 7.55
C ASN A 294 -3.50 28.78 8.47
N GLU A 295 -3.52 27.45 8.28
CA GLU A 295 -4.29 26.55 9.15
C GLU A 295 -3.68 26.44 10.57
N PRO A 296 -4.52 26.48 11.63
CA PRO A 296 -4.05 26.46 13.03
C PRO A 296 -3.27 25.20 13.40
N ASP A 297 -3.55 24.06 12.74
CA ASP A 297 -2.90 22.76 12.97
C ASP A 297 -1.76 22.44 11.98
N ALA A 298 -1.23 23.44 11.24
CA ALA A 298 -0.15 23.27 10.27
C ALA A 298 1.22 22.87 10.87
N SER A 299 1.27 22.58 12.18
CA SER A 299 2.48 22.08 12.86
C SER A 299 2.82 20.66 12.39
N ALA A 300 4.13 20.37 12.30
CA ALA A 300 4.74 19.20 11.65
C ALA A 300 4.40 17.82 12.26
N ALA A 301 3.45 17.73 13.20
CA ALA A 301 3.09 16.51 13.93
C ALA A 301 1.83 15.79 13.40
N SER A 302 1.22 16.24 12.29
CA SER A 302 -0.09 15.76 11.83
C SER A 302 -0.05 14.65 10.76
N TRP A 303 1.10 14.04 10.51
CA TRP A 303 1.18 12.85 9.66
C TRP A 303 0.73 11.62 10.45
N PRO A 304 -0.13 10.73 9.90
CA PRO A 304 -0.40 9.43 10.50
C PRO A 304 0.92 8.75 10.92
N PRO A 305 1.02 8.17 12.13
CA PRO A 305 2.26 7.55 12.63
C PRO A 305 2.86 6.54 11.66
N ALA A 306 1.98 5.82 10.93
CA ALA A 306 2.34 4.95 9.83
C ALA A 306 3.15 5.72 8.76
N LEU A 307 2.61 6.80 8.18
CA LEU A 307 3.29 7.64 7.19
C LEU A 307 4.58 8.28 7.72
N ALA A 308 4.64 8.63 9.00
CA ALA A 308 5.84 9.17 9.64
C ALA A 308 7.00 8.15 9.66
N ALA A 309 6.73 6.85 9.83
CA ALA A 309 7.75 5.80 9.81
C ALA A 309 8.26 5.46 8.39
N PHE A 310 7.54 5.86 7.34
CA PHE A 310 7.81 5.43 5.96
C PHE A 310 8.68 6.37 5.13
N TRP A 311 8.83 7.63 5.55
CA TRP A 311 9.70 8.59 4.86
C TRP A 311 11.17 8.14 4.93
N PRO A 312 11.94 8.17 3.82
CA PRO A 312 13.36 7.79 3.85
C PRO A 312 14.09 8.55 4.96
N ALA A 313 14.90 7.88 5.77
CA ALA A 313 15.61 8.51 6.88
C ALA A 313 16.50 9.68 6.42
N ASP A 314 16.95 9.63 5.16
CA ASP A 314 17.80 10.63 4.52
C ASP A 314 17.03 11.80 3.89
N CYS A 315 15.68 11.75 3.87
CA CYS A 315 14.85 12.86 3.42
C CYS A 315 14.19 13.53 4.65
N PRO A 316 14.13 14.87 4.73
CA PRO A 316 13.43 15.54 5.81
C PRO A 316 11.91 15.36 5.68
N ARG A 317 11.22 14.86 6.72
CA ARG A 317 9.76 14.63 6.73
C ARG A 317 9.01 15.95 6.49
N PRO A 318 8.31 16.14 5.37
CA PRO A 318 7.79 17.44 5.08
C PRO A 318 6.52 17.71 5.89
N GLY A 319 6.59 18.56 6.90
CA GLY A 319 5.38 19.20 7.47
C GLY A 319 4.61 19.99 6.40
N VAL A 320 3.42 20.49 6.70
CA VAL A 320 2.60 21.31 5.78
C VAL A 320 3.46 22.38 5.09
N ARG A 321 4.17 23.19 5.88
CA ARG A 321 5.07 24.25 5.39
C ARG A 321 6.23 23.73 4.52
N GLN A 322 6.74 22.54 4.81
CA GLN A 322 7.84 21.96 4.03
C GLN A 322 7.32 21.35 2.73
N SER A 323 6.12 20.77 2.72
CA SER A 323 5.44 20.30 1.50
C SER A 323 5.14 21.47 0.56
N THR A 324 4.63 22.59 1.10
CA THR A 324 4.45 23.84 0.35
C THR A 324 5.78 24.34 -0.22
N ARG A 325 6.86 24.32 0.58
CA ARG A 325 8.20 24.73 0.11
C ARG A 325 8.75 23.82 -0.99
N LEU A 326 8.65 22.50 -0.83
CA LEU A 326 9.11 21.53 -1.83
C LEU A 326 8.35 21.74 -3.13
N TRP A 327 7.02 21.90 -3.06
CA TRP A 327 6.21 22.23 -4.22
C TRP A 327 6.68 23.51 -4.90
N ASN A 328 6.83 24.60 -4.14
CA ASN A 328 7.30 25.88 -4.67
C ASN A 328 8.71 25.78 -5.31
N GLN A 329 9.59 24.94 -4.76
CA GLN A 329 10.91 24.67 -5.35
C GLN A 329 10.83 23.88 -6.67
N THR A 330 9.92 22.89 -6.77
CA THR A 330 9.77 22.10 -8.00
C THR A 330 9.21 22.93 -9.15
N ILE A 331 8.38 23.95 -8.86
CA ILE A 331 7.69 24.75 -9.87
C ILE A 331 8.41 26.06 -10.23
N SER A 332 9.49 26.41 -9.51
CA SER A 332 10.33 27.60 -9.77
C SER A 332 11.46 27.28 -10.73
#